data_AF-A0A7X9CQF2-F1
#
_entry.id   AF-A0A7X9CQF2-F1
#
_cell.length_a   1.000
_cell.length_b   1.000
_cell.length_c   1.000
_cell.angle_alpha   90.00
_cell.angle_beta   90.00
_cell.angle_gamma   90.00
#
_symmetry.space_group_name_H-M   'P 1'
#
loop_
_entity.id
_entity.type
_entity.pdbx_description
1 polymer ?
#
loop_
_entity_poly.entity_id
_entity_poly.type
_entity_poly.pdbx_seq_one_letter_code
_entity_poly.pdbx_strand_id
1 'polypeptide(L)'
;EGSNLFLAKKKKTAENIMELPDVVEVRIKTVIPSRIDVIIKEDFDLGYIEKNDKFYVVDGNGNIKELTHTDTENLIEIRGIDKNEISEGENISSQEEVKIILDQIKKQGLFRDIEFIDFADEYNITLKTRNGIDIHLGSKKDSDKKIATLSKMLKEINVKKIDAKEILLNLGKNPVIVTNNGESTLPENYNIDENTDTTEETENKDKENTKENKNKDSIKENNNGTLG
;
A
#
# COMPACT_ATOMS: atom_id res chain seq x y z
N GLU A 1 -44.51 -30.13 14.06
CA GLU A 1 -43.12 -30.07 13.57
C GLU A 1 -42.44 -28.84 14.15
N GLY A 2 -41.30 -28.99 14.82
CA GLY A 2 -40.63 -27.88 15.51
C GLY A 2 -39.50 -27.31 14.67
N SER A 3 -39.72 -26.17 14.02
CA SER A 3 -38.65 -25.41 13.37
C SER A 3 -37.67 -24.89 14.43
N ASN A 4 -36.40 -25.25 14.32
CA ASN A 4 -35.37 -24.89 15.30
C ASN A 4 -35.13 -23.36 15.31
N LEU A 5 -35.63 -22.68 16.34
CA LEU A 5 -35.63 -21.22 16.51
C LEU A 5 -34.22 -20.61 16.36
N PHE A 6 -33.17 -21.35 16.72
CA PHE A 6 -31.79 -20.91 16.59
C PHE A 6 -31.33 -20.84 15.12
N LEU A 7 -31.70 -21.83 14.31
CA LEU A 7 -31.43 -21.85 12.87
C LEU A 7 -32.22 -20.75 12.16
N ALA A 8 -33.49 -20.55 12.54
CA ALA A 8 -34.32 -19.47 11.97
C ALA A 8 -33.76 -18.07 12.28
N LYS A 9 -33.24 -17.84 13.49
CA LYS A 9 -32.60 -16.57 13.86
C LYS A 9 -31.32 -16.32 13.07
N LYS A 10 -30.44 -17.32 12.93
CA LYS A 10 -29.22 -17.18 12.10
C LYS A 10 -29.55 -16.85 10.65
N LYS A 11 -30.52 -17.56 10.06
CA LYS A 11 -30.92 -17.32 8.68
C LYS A 11 -31.41 -15.88 8.49
N LYS A 12 -32.30 -15.42 9.37
CA LYS A 12 -32.83 -14.05 9.35
C LYS A 12 -31.73 -13.01 9.56
N THR A 13 -30.77 -13.25 10.46
CA THR A 13 -29.61 -12.37 10.64
C THR A 13 -28.75 -12.31 9.39
N ALA A 14 -28.48 -13.45 8.73
CA ALA A 14 -27.72 -13.46 7.48
C ALA A 14 -28.45 -12.73 6.36
N GLU A 15 -29.76 -12.96 6.20
CA GLU A 15 -30.63 -12.26 5.23
C GLU A 15 -30.58 -10.74 5.46
N ASN A 16 -30.77 -10.27 6.69
CA ASN A 16 -30.72 -8.84 7.01
C ASN A 16 -29.33 -8.20 6.73
N ILE A 17 -28.23 -8.93 6.95
CA ILE A 17 -26.89 -8.40 6.67
C ILE A 17 -26.62 -8.40 5.15
N MET A 18 -27.16 -9.37 4.43
CA MET A 18 -27.07 -9.46 2.97
C MET A 18 -27.84 -8.34 2.25
N GLU A 19 -28.77 -7.66 2.93
CA GLU A 19 -29.48 -6.48 2.39
C GLU A 19 -28.62 -5.21 2.37
N LEU A 20 -27.43 -5.22 3.02
CA LEU A 20 -26.49 -4.12 2.92
C LEU A 20 -25.89 -4.06 1.50
N PRO A 21 -25.80 -2.87 0.88
CA PRO A 21 -25.47 -2.72 -0.54
C PRO A 21 -24.12 -3.31 -0.94
N ASP A 22 -23.16 -3.30 -0.02
CA ASP A 22 -21.79 -3.73 -0.26
C ASP A 22 -21.56 -5.20 0.12
N VAL A 23 -22.58 -5.95 0.55
CA VAL A 23 -22.43 -7.32 1.06
C VAL A 23 -22.74 -8.37 0.00
N VAL A 24 -21.72 -9.15 -0.38
CA VAL A 24 -21.80 -10.23 -1.38
C VAL A 24 -21.85 -11.63 -0.76
N GLU A 25 -21.46 -11.79 0.50
CA GLU A 25 -21.65 -13.05 1.21
C GLU A 25 -21.75 -12.83 2.72
N VAL A 26 -22.63 -13.58 3.40
CA VAL A 26 -22.67 -13.64 4.87
C VAL A 26 -22.60 -15.09 5.31
N ARG A 27 -21.58 -15.44 6.11
CA ARG A 27 -21.41 -16.75 6.72
C ARG A 27 -21.45 -16.64 8.24
N ILE A 28 -22.46 -17.24 8.86
CA ILE A 28 -22.60 -17.29 10.32
C ILE A 28 -22.15 -18.66 10.84
N LYS A 29 -21.04 -18.68 11.59
CA LYS A 29 -20.51 -19.89 12.24
C LYS A 29 -20.74 -19.83 13.75
N THR A 30 -21.07 -20.97 14.36
CA THR A 30 -21.08 -21.08 15.83
C THR A 30 -19.80 -21.73 16.28
N VAL A 31 -19.10 -21.05 17.18
CA VAL A 31 -17.91 -21.53 17.86
C VAL A 31 -18.29 -21.85 19.30
N ILE A 32 -18.32 -23.15 19.61
CA ILE A 32 -18.72 -23.67 20.92
C ILE A 32 -17.67 -23.29 21.98
N PRO A 33 -18.06 -23.00 23.23
CA PRO A 33 -19.43 -23.07 23.75
C PRO A 33 -20.30 -21.83 23.51
N SER A 34 -19.73 -20.65 23.25
CA SER A 34 -20.50 -19.40 23.41
C SER A 34 -20.23 -18.29 22.38
N ARG A 35 -19.49 -18.55 21.30
CA ARG A 35 -19.14 -17.52 20.30
C ARG A 35 -19.89 -17.74 18.98
N ILE A 36 -20.27 -16.64 18.33
CA ILE A 36 -20.82 -16.63 16.97
C ILE A 36 -19.89 -15.76 16.14
N ASP A 37 -19.34 -16.34 15.07
CA ASP A 37 -18.53 -15.60 14.10
C ASP A 37 -19.45 -15.26 12.93
N VAL A 38 -19.60 -13.96 12.65
CA VAL A 38 -20.27 -13.45 11.46
C VAL A 38 -19.18 -13.01 10.49
N ILE A 39 -19.08 -13.71 9.37
CA ILE A 39 -18.08 -13.45 8.33
C ILE A 39 -18.83 -12.80 7.17
N ILE A 40 -18.42 -11.59 6.81
CA ILE A 40 -19.03 -10.81 5.74
C ILE A 40 -18.01 -10.71 4.60
N LYS A 41 -18.43 -11.01 3.37
CA LYS A 41 -17.69 -10.70 2.15
C LYS A 41 -18.33 -9.47 1.56
N GLU A 42 -17.56 -8.40 1.42
CA GLU A 42 -18.02 -7.16 0.81
C GLU A 42 -17.47 -7.01 -0.62
N ASP A 43 -18.31 -6.52 -1.52
CA ASP A 43 -17.95 -6.06 -2.87
C ASP A 43 -18.52 -4.66 -3.04
N PHE A 44 -17.61 -3.71 -3.14
CA PHE A 44 -17.92 -2.30 -3.28
C PHE A 44 -16.95 -1.71 -4.29
N ASP A 45 -17.36 -0.66 -4.97
CA ASP A 45 -16.51 0.10 -5.87
C ASP A 45 -15.41 0.77 -5.04
N LEU A 46 -14.15 0.40 -5.30
CA LEU A 46 -13.00 0.85 -4.52
C LEU A 46 -12.34 2.07 -5.14
N GLY A 47 -12.24 2.09 -6.46
CA GLY A 47 -11.57 3.15 -7.19
C GLY A 47 -12.02 3.24 -8.64
N TYR A 48 -11.50 4.23 -9.35
CA TYR A 48 -11.78 4.41 -10.76
C TYR A 48 -10.54 4.87 -11.52
N ILE A 49 -10.54 4.58 -12.82
CA ILE A 49 -9.52 4.99 -13.78
C ILE A 49 -10.23 5.78 -14.88
N GLU A 50 -9.74 6.98 -15.18
CA GLU A 50 -10.22 7.76 -16.33
C GLU A 50 -9.41 7.38 -17.58
N LYS A 51 -10.09 7.02 -18.67
CA LYS A 51 -9.47 6.67 -19.95
C LYS A 51 -10.39 7.08 -21.10
N ASN A 52 -9.91 7.92 -22.02
CA ASN A 52 -10.65 8.37 -23.21
C ASN A 52 -12.06 8.93 -22.89
N ASP A 53 -12.16 9.85 -21.93
CA ASP A 53 -13.41 10.45 -21.45
C ASP A 53 -14.42 9.44 -20.87
N LYS A 54 -13.96 8.26 -20.47
CA LYS A 54 -14.74 7.22 -19.80
C LYS A 54 -14.17 6.88 -18.44
N PHE A 55 -15.03 6.38 -17.57
CA PHE A 55 -14.67 5.89 -16.24
C PHE A 55 -14.70 4.36 -16.21
N TYR A 56 -13.61 3.78 -15.73
CA TYR A 56 -13.47 2.35 -15.47
C TYR A 56 -13.40 2.16 -13.95
N VAL A 57 -14.47 1.63 -13.37
CA VAL A 57 -14.57 1.40 -11.93
C VAL A 57 -13.95 0.05 -11.58
N VAL A 58 -13.16 0.04 -10.53
CA VAL A 58 -12.47 -1.12 -9.97
C VAL A 58 -13.14 -1.49 -8.66
N ASP A 59 -13.71 -2.70 -8.60
CA ASP A 59 -14.33 -3.21 -7.37
C ASP A 59 -13.29 -3.69 -6.33
N GLY A 60 -13.76 -4.04 -5.14
CA GLY A 60 -12.91 -4.53 -4.06
C GLY A 60 -12.23 -5.88 -4.32
N ASN A 61 -12.53 -6.57 -5.42
CA ASN A 61 -11.86 -7.77 -5.91
C ASN A 61 -10.95 -7.47 -7.13
N GLY A 62 -10.91 -6.22 -7.58
CA GLY A 62 -10.13 -5.76 -8.71
C GLY A 62 -10.82 -5.89 -10.07
N ASN A 63 -12.10 -6.30 -10.15
CA ASN A 63 -12.77 -6.40 -11.45
C ASN A 63 -13.12 -5.02 -11.99
N ILE A 64 -13.09 -4.89 -13.31
CA ILE A 64 -13.24 -3.61 -14.00
C ILE A 64 -14.59 -3.54 -14.71
N LYS A 65 -15.34 -2.47 -14.44
CA LYS A 65 -16.60 -2.15 -15.11
C LYS A 65 -16.51 -0.77 -15.77
N GLU A 66 -16.87 -0.69 -17.05
CA GLU A 66 -16.99 0.60 -17.74
C GLU A 66 -18.31 1.28 -17.35
N LEU A 67 -18.26 2.56 -17.00
CA LEU A 67 -19.43 3.38 -16.70
C LEU A 67 -19.38 4.68 -17.51
N THR A 68 -20.54 5.06 -18.05
CA THR A 68 -20.71 6.31 -18.80
C THR A 68 -20.90 7.51 -17.87
N HIS A 69 -21.42 7.28 -16.67
CA HIS A 69 -21.56 8.26 -15.59
C HIS A 69 -21.42 7.50 -14.27
N THR A 70 -20.51 7.95 -13.39
CA THR A 70 -20.44 7.44 -12.03
C THR A 70 -20.22 8.59 -11.07
N ASP A 71 -20.80 8.49 -9.88
CA ASP A 71 -20.45 9.36 -8.77
C ASP A 71 -19.09 8.89 -8.21
N THR A 72 -18.03 9.59 -8.58
CA THR A 72 -16.66 9.28 -8.16
C THR A 72 -16.29 9.92 -6.82
N GLU A 73 -17.20 10.67 -6.17
CA GLU A 73 -16.88 11.47 -4.98
C GLU A 73 -16.30 10.60 -3.85
N ASN A 74 -16.70 9.34 -3.75
CA ASN A 74 -16.26 8.40 -2.71
C ASN A 74 -15.29 7.32 -3.21
N LEU A 75 -14.85 7.38 -4.47
CA LEU A 75 -13.92 6.41 -5.06
C LEU A 75 -12.50 6.97 -5.05
N ILE A 76 -11.52 6.08 -4.98
CA ILE A 76 -10.11 6.44 -5.15
C ILE A 76 -9.83 6.63 -6.64
N GLU A 77 -9.31 7.78 -7.04
CA GLU A 77 -8.79 7.93 -8.41
C GLU A 77 -7.43 7.23 -8.56
N ILE A 78 -7.30 6.39 -9.58
CA ILE A 78 -6.08 5.65 -9.89
C ILE A 78 -5.41 6.30 -11.10
N ARG A 79 -4.23 6.90 -10.88
CA ARG A 79 -3.46 7.67 -11.87
C ARG A 79 -2.12 7.00 -12.20
N GLY A 80 -1.51 7.38 -13.31
CA GLY A 80 -0.13 7.00 -13.63
C GLY A 80 0.09 5.54 -14.01
N ILE A 81 -0.94 4.81 -14.41
CA ILE A 81 -0.86 3.40 -14.81
C ILE A 81 -0.87 3.23 -16.34
N ASP A 82 -0.42 2.08 -16.85
CA ASP A 82 -0.63 1.73 -18.25
C ASP A 82 -2.12 1.39 -18.50
N LYS A 83 -2.78 2.28 -19.24
CA LYS A 83 -4.21 2.18 -19.54
C LYS A 83 -4.52 1.21 -20.67
N ASN A 84 -3.53 0.66 -21.38
CA ASN A 84 -3.75 -0.26 -22.50
C ASN A 84 -4.44 -1.56 -22.06
N GLU A 85 -4.12 -2.03 -20.86
CA GLU A 85 -4.67 -3.25 -20.24
C GLU A 85 -5.94 -2.99 -19.39
N ILE A 86 -6.58 -1.83 -19.58
CA ILE A 86 -7.79 -1.46 -18.83
C ILE A 86 -8.98 -1.52 -19.78
N SER A 87 -9.81 -2.55 -19.61
CA SER A 87 -11.11 -2.67 -20.29
C SER A 87 -12.16 -3.35 -19.42
N GLU A 88 -13.43 -3.24 -19.82
CA GLU A 88 -14.55 -3.86 -19.10
C GLU A 88 -14.42 -5.38 -19.08
N GLY A 89 -14.70 -5.99 -17.92
CA GLY A 89 -14.63 -7.43 -17.72
C GLY A 89 -13.23 -7.97 -17.44
N GLU A 90 -12.19 -7.13 -17.52
CA GLU A 90 -10.85 -7.46 -17.06
C GLU A 90 -10.71 -7.27 -15.54
N ASN A 91 -9.54 -7.63 -15.02
CA ASN A 91 -9.20 -7.47 -13.62
C ASN A 91 -7.85 -6.74 -13.49
N ILE A 92 -7.77 -5.79 -12.55
CA ILE A 92 -6.58 -4.97 -12.28
C ILE A 92 -5.36 -5.79 -11.81
N SER A 93 -5.52 -7.11 -11.59
CA SER A 93 -4.41 -8.03 -11.31
C SER A 93 -3.31 -8.05 -12.38
N SER A 94 -3.58 -7.64 -13.63
CA SER A 94 -2.52 -7.46 -14.63
C SER A 94 -1.56 -6.33 -14.23
N GLN A 95 -2.07 -5.33 -13.51
CA GLN A 95 -1.31 -4.26 -12.86
C GLN A 95 -0.99 -4.65 -11.41
N GLU A 96 -0.07 -5.61 -11.23
CA GLU A 96 0.23 -6.24 -9.92
C GLU A 96 0.46 -5.21 -8.80
N GLU A 97 1.23 -4.17 -9.07
CA GLU A 97 1.56 -3.11 -8.10
C GLU A 97 0.34 -2.31 -7.65
N VAL A 98 -0.53 -1.96 -8.60
CA VAL A 98 -1.79 -1.27 -8.33
C VAL A 98 -2.66 -2.13 -7.43
N LYS A 99 -2.82 -3.41 -7.79
CA LYS A 99 -3.62 -4.35 -7.02
C LYS A 99 -3.10 -4.51 -5.59
N ILE A 100 -1.79 -4.70 -5.41
CA ILE A 100 -1.19 -4.86 -4.08
C ILE A 100 -1.51 -3.64 -3.20
N ILE A 101 -1.33 -2.43 -3.72
CA ILE A 101 -1.56 -1.21 -2.94
C ILE A 101 -3.05 -1.03 -2.63
N LEU A 102 -3.94 -1.24 -3.59
CA LEU A 102 -5.39 -1.20 -3.36
C LEU A 102 -5.85 -2.21 -2.31
N ASP A 103 -5.34 -3.44 -2.35
CA ASP A 103 -5.62 -4.49 -1.37
C ASP A 103 -5.20 -4.07 0.05
N GLN A 104 -4.03 -3.42 0.19
CA GLN A 104 -3.57 -2.91 1.49
C GLN A 104 -4.40 -1.71 1.96
N ILE A 105 -4.77 -0.79 1.08
CA ILE A 105 -5.65 0.35 1.41
C ILE A 105 -7.01 -0.15 1.91
N LYS A 106 -7.62 -1.10 1.19
CA LYS A 106 -8.85 -1.77 1.60
C LYS A 106 -8.68 -2.46 2.96
N LYS A 107 -7.63 -3.26 3.14
CA LYS A 107 -7.34 -3.99 4.39
C LYS A 107 -7.18 -3.06 5.59
N GLN A 108 -6.57 -1.90 5.42
CA GLN A 108 -6.40 -0.90 6.49
C GLN A 108 -7.61 0.01 6.69
N GLY A 109 -8.66 -0.12 5.86
CA GLY A 109 -9.86 0.70 5.92
C GLY A 109 -9.65 2.14 5.46
N LEU A 110 -8.62 2.41 4.64
CA LEU A 110 -8.22 3.76 4.23
C LEU A 110 -8.94 4.27 2.97
N PHE A 111 -9.77 3.44 2.34
CA PHE A 111 -10.41 3.77 1.06
C PHE A 111 -11.34 4.99 1.11
N ARG A 112 -11.84 5.36 2.30
CA ARG A 112 -12.62 6.59 2.50
C ARG A 112 -11.74 7.81 2.75
N ASP A 113 -10.51 7.61 3.22
CA ASP A 113 -9.58 8.69 3.55
C ASP A 113 -8.80 9.17 2.32
N ILE A 114 -8.54 8.26 1.36
CA ILE A 114 -7.75 8.53 0.16
C ILE A 114 -8.62 9.09 -0.97
N GLU A 115 -8.17 10.19 -1.56
CA GLU A 115 -8.74 10.84 -2.75
C GLU A 115 -8.18 10.21 -4.03
N PHE A 116 -6.84 10.15 -4.17
CA PHE A 116 -6.19 9.54 -5.32
C PHE A 116 -4.88 8.84 -4.93
N ILE A 117 -4.45 7.93 -5.81
CA ILE A 117 -3.14 7.29 -5.80
C ILE A 117 -2.52 7.47 -7.18
N ASP A 118 -1.29 7.96 -7.23
CA ASP A 118 -0.53 8.16 -8.46
C ASP A 118 0.66 7.21 -8.53
N PHE A 119 0.65 6.37 -9.57
CA PHE A 119 1.65 5.36 -9.87
C PHE A 119 2.64 5.78 -10.97
N ALA A 120 2.63 7.05 -11.40
CA ALA A 120 3.46 7.53 -12.51
C ALA A 120 4.97 7.35 -12.30
N ASP A 121 5.43 7.34 -11.04
CA ASP A 121 6.79 7.05 -10.64
C ASP A 121 6.83 5.79 -9.76
N GLU A 122 7.33 4.68 -10.31
CA GLU A 122 7.44 3.38 -9.61
C GLU A 122 8.38 3.44 -8.38
N TYR A 123 9.26 4.45 -8.29
CA TYR A 123 10.14 4.66 -7.14
C TYR A 123 9.53 5.61 -6.11
N ASN A 124 8.47 6.33 -6.48
CA ASN A 124 7.81 7.32 -5.64
C ASN A 124 6.30 7.40 -5.93
N ILE A 125 5.60 6.34 -5.52
CA ILE A 125 4.14 6.33 -5.52
C ILE A 125 3.65 7.37 -4.51
N THR A 126 2.68 8.18 -4.92
CA THR A 126 2.10 9.23 -4.07
C THR A 126 0.62 9.01 -3.86
N LEU A 127 0.12 9.42 -2.70
CA LEU A 127 -1.29 9.41 -2.39
C LEU A 127 -1.68 10.79 -1.88
N LYS A 128 -2.95 11.15 -2.06
CA LYS A 128 -3.53 12.31 -1.39
C LYS A 128 -4.76 11.92 -0.62
N THR A 129 -4.88 12.41 0.59
CA THR A 129 -6.11 12.23 1.38
C THR A 129 -7.16 13.27 0.99
N ARG A 130 -8.43 12.96 1.21
CA ARG A 130 -9.55 13.88 0.97
C ARG A 130 -9.50 15.14 1.83
N ASN A 131 -8.80 15.10 2.96
CA ASN A 131 -8.55 16.28 3.80
C ASN A 131 -7.25 17.02 3.42
N GLY A 132 -6.61 16.67 2.31
CA GLY A 132 -5.53 17.45 1.70
C GLY A 132 -4.11 17.12 2.18
N ILE A 133 -3.88 15.99 2.82
CA ILE A 133 -2.55 15.53 3.25
C ILE A 133 -1.89 14.78 2.09
N ASP A 134 -0.72 15.25 1.67
CA ASP A 134 0.08 14.58 0.64
C ASP A 134 0.93 13.47 1.28
N ILE A 135 0.99 12.30 0.65
CA ILE A 135 1.66 11.12 1.18
C ILE A 135 2.68 10.63 0.16
N HIS A 136 3.93 10.50 0.59
CA HIS A 136 5.02 9.94 -0.18
C HIS A 136 5.28 8.50 0.24
N LEU A 137 4.71 7.54 -0.48
CA LEU A 137 4.85 6.12 -0.17
C LEU A 137 6.24 5.60 -0.56
N GLY A 138 6.86 6.17 -1.59
CA GLY A 138 8.04 5.59 -2.23
C GLY A 138 7.67 4.42 -3.13
N SER A 139 8.60 3.51 -3.37
CA SER A 139 8.33 2.31 -4.18
C SER A 139 7.40 1.31 -3.48
N LYS A 140 6.86 0.35 -4.24
CA LYS A 140 6.04 -0.78 -3.73
C LYS A 140 6.68 -1.62 -2.63
N LYS A 141 7.99 -1.51 -2.43
CA LYS A 141 8.72 -2.25 -1.39
C LYS A 141 8.12 -1.97 -0.02
N ASP A 142 7.84 -3.04 0.72
CA ASP A 142 7.23 -3.01 2.06
C ASP A 142 5.91 -2.18 2.11
N SER A 143 5.15 -2.13 1.01
CA SER A 143 3.89 -1.38 0.91
C SER A 143 2.86 -1.79 1.97
N ASP A 144 2.82 -3.06 2.37
CA ASP A 144 2.00 -3.57 3.48
C ASP A 144 2.33 -2.88 4.81
N LYS A 145 3.63 -2.79 5.16
CA LYS A 145 4.10 -2.13 6.39
C LYS A 145 3.89 -0.63 6.32
N LYS A 146 4.20 -0.01 5.18
CA LYS A 146 4.04 1.44 4.97
C LYS A 146 2.58 1.87 5.06
N ILE A 147 1.67 1.14 4.43
CA ILE A 147 0.23 1.45 4.46
C ILE A 147 -0.37 1.16 5.84
N ALA A 148 0.08 0.10 6.53
CA ALA A 148 -0.28 -0.11 7.94
C ALA A 148 0.20 1.03 8.86
N THR A 149 1.40 1.56 8.59
CA THR A 149 1.98 2.70 9.30
C THR A 149 1.17 3.97 9.02
N LEU A 150 0.86 4.24 7.75
CA LEU A 150 -0.01 5.34 7.33
C LEU A 150 -1.34 5.33 8.09
N SER A 151 -1.99 4.16 8.21
CA SER A 151 -3.26 4.05 8.96
C SER A 151 -3.13 4.49 10.42
N LYS A 152 -2.02 4.14 11.08
CA LYS A 152 -1.75 4.58 12.46
C LYS A 152 -1.50 6.08 12.53
N MET A 153 -0.73 6.63 11.58
CA MET A 153 -0.40 8.05 11.53
C MET A 153 -1.63 8.91 11.27
N LEU A 154 -2.50 8.54 10.32
CA LEU A 154 -3.74 9.27 10.05
C LEU A 154 -4.67 9.28 11.28
N LYS A 155 -4.75 8.16 12.02
CA LYS A 155 -5.48 8.10 13.30
C LYS A 155 -4.88 9.04 14.35
N GLU A 156 -3.56 9.03 14.50
CA GLU A 156 -2.84 9.89 15.43
C GLU A 156 -3.05 11.37 15.10
N ILE A 157 -2.88 11.76 13.82
CA ILE A 157 -3.13 13.11 13.31
C ILE A 157 -4.54 13.58 13.67
N ASN A 158 -5.55 12.74 13.42
CA ASN A 158 -6.93 13.08 13.71
C ASN A 158 -7.23 13.20 15.22
N VAL A 159 -6.68 12.30 16.05
CA VAL A 159 -6.88 12.31 17.51
C VAL A 159 -6.20 13.51 18.15
N LYS A 160 -4.95 13.79 17.75
CA LYS A 160 -4.14 14.89 18.29
C LYS A 160 -4.42 16.24 17.64
N LYS A 161 -5.23 16.26 16.59
CA LYS A 161 -5.53 17.47 15.79
C LYS A 161 -4.24 18.11 15.26
N ILE A 162 -3.32 17.28 14.77
CA ILE A 162 -2.10 17.73 14.11
C ILE A 162 -2.50 18.36 12.77
N ASP A 163 -2.02 19.58 12.51
CA ASP A 163 -2.22 20.29 11.25
C ASP A 163 -1.22 19.77 10.20
N ALA A 164 -1.38 18.50 9.84
CA ALA A 164 -0.49 17.78 8.94
C ALA A 164 -0.67 18.25 7.49
N LYS A 165 0.45 18.49 6.83
CA LYS A 165 0.53 18.81 5.40
C LYS A 165 1.00 17.60 4.60
N GLU A 166 2.05 16.93 5.07
CA GLU A 166 2.67 15.81 4.36
C GLU A 166 3.01 14.65 5.30
N ILE A 167 2.97 13.44 4.76
CA ILE A 167 3.47 12.23 5.41
C ILE A 167 4.53 11.60 4.50
N LEU A 168 5.75 11.49 5.01
CA LEU A 168 6.88 10.92 4.29
C LEU A 168 7.13 9.50 4.79
N LEU A 169 6.86 8.50 3.95
CA LEU A 169 7.11 7.06 4.21
C LEU A 169 8.28 6.51 3.37
N ASN A 170 8.87 7.37 2.53
CA ASN A 170 9.98 7.06 1.65
C ASN A 170 11.37 7.33 2.27
N LEU A 171 11.44 7.87 3.49
CA LEU A 171 12.70 8.23 4.19
C LEU A 171 13.33 7.06 4.97
N GLY A 172 13.38 5.87 4.36
CA GLY A 172 13.95 4.68 4.99
C GLY A 172 13.06 4.14 6.12
N LYS A 173 13.63 3.89 7.30
CA LYS A 173 12.91 3.22 8.40
C LYS A 173 11.93 4.12 9.13
N ASN A 174 12.12 5.45 9.15
CA ASN A 174 11.36 6.34 10.03
C ASN A 174 10.39 7.22 9.22
N PRO A 175 9.07 7.07 9.44
CA PRO A 175 8.09 7.94 8.81
C PRO A 175 8.08 9.32 9.47
N VAL A 176 7.83 10.37 8.70
CA VAL A 176 7.82 11.76 9.18
C VAL A 176 6.49 12.42 8.85
N ILE A 177 5.94 13.17 9.81
CA ILE A 177 4.82 14.08 9.59
C ILE A 177 5.38 15.50 9.45
N VAL A 178 5.08 16.16 8.34
CA VAL A 178 5.37 17.57 8.12
C VAL A 178 4.07 18.35 8.30
N THR A 179 4.09 19.38 9.13
CA THR A 179 2.93 20.24 9.42
C THR A 179 2.91 21.50 8.55
N ASN A 180 1.77 22.18 8.48
CA ASN A 180 1.62 23.40 7.69
C ASN A 180 2.52 24.56 8.14
N ASN A 181 2.98 24.57 9.39
CA ASN A 181 3.98 25.53 9.91
C ASN A 181 5.44 25.12 9.61
N GLY A 182 5.67 24.01 8.91
CA GLY A 182 7.00 23.53 8.53
C GLY A 182 7.75 22.73 9.60
N GLU A 183 7.10 22.39 10.71
CA GLU A 183 7.67 21.49 11.72
C GLU A 183 7.59 20.03 11.28
N SER A 184 8.56 19.22 11.72
CA SER A 184 8.60 17.78 11.42
C SER A 184 8.57 16.98 12.71
N THR A 185 7.72 15.97 12.77
CA THR A 185 7.57 15.10 13.95
C THR A 185 7.54 13.62 13.55
N LEU A 186 7.96 12.75 14.46
CA LEU A 186 7.82 11.30 14.34
C LEU A 186 6.54 10.84 15.04
N PRO A 187 5.85 9.80 14.54
CA PRO A 187 4.69 9.24 15.24
C PRO A 187 5.11 8.59 16.58
N GLU A 188 4.33 8.84 17.64
CA GLU A 188 4.71 8.54 19.04
C GLU A 188 4.84 7.06 19.40
N ASN A 189 4.40 6.14 18.53
CA ASN A 189 4.44 4.68 18.76
C ASN A 189 5.05 3.90 17.59
N TYR A 190 6.05 4.47 16.93
CA TYR A 190 6.81 3.76 15.93
C TYR A 190 7.77 2.77 16.61
N ASN A 191 7.40 1.48 16.65
CA ASN A 191 8.34 0.42 17.02
C ASN A 191 9.42 0.33 15.95
N ILE A 192 10.62 0.78 16.31
CA ILE A 192 11.83 0.49 15.57
C ILE A 192 12.06 -1.01 15.75
N ASP A 193 11.71 -1.83 14.75
CA ASP A 193 12.23 -3.18 14.70
C ASP A 193 13.76 -3.08 14.53
N GLU A 194 14.48 -3.13 15.65
CA GLU A 194 15.93 -3.31 15.74
C GLU A 194 16.29 -4.73 15.28
N ASN A 195 16.05 -5.06 14.00
CA ASN A 195 16.84 -6.06 13.33
C ASN A 195 16.66 -5.98 11.82
N THR A 196 17.62 -5.31 11.18
CA THR A 196 18.21 -5.59 9.85
C THR A 196 19.00 -4.35 9.46
N ASP A 197 20.25 -4.33 9.87
CA ASP A 197 21.35 -3.71 9.12
C ASP A 197 22.07 -4.95 8.51
N THR A 198 22.42 -5.02 7.23
CA THR A 198 23.44 -4.18 6.62
C THR A 198 23.38 -4.17 5.09
N THR A 199 23.70 -2.99 4.55
CA THR A 199 24.47 -2.70 3.32
C THR A 199 23.90 -3.07 1.96
N GLU A 200 23.57 -2.05 1.17
CA GLU A 200 24.14 -1.85 -0.18
C GLU A 200 23.85 -0.39 -0.63
N GLU A 201 24.72 0.54 -0.24
CA GLU A 201 24.88 1.82 -0.93
C GLU A 201 26.34 1.97 -1.37
N THR A 202 26.50 1.86 -2.69
CA THR A 202 27.37 2.68 -3.55
C THR A 202 28.85 2.81 -3.21
N GLU A 203 29.70 2.19 -4.03
CA GLU A 203 30.97 2.80 -4.43
C GLU A 203 30.96 3.03 -5.95
N ASN A 204 30.84 4.29 -6.36
CA ASN A 204 31.52 4.73 -7.57
C ASN A 204 31.88 6.22 -7.52
N LYS A 205 33.20 6.42 -7.62
CA LYS A 205 33.96 7.62 -8.04
C LYS A 205 34.16 8.74 -7.01
N ASP A 206 35.43 8.94 -6.61
CA ASP A 206 36.23 9.99 -7.24
C ASP A 206 37.73 10.00 -6.86
N LYS A 207 38.55 10.27 -7.89
CA LYS A 207 39.79 11.06 -7.91
C LYS A 207 41.17 10.41 -7.64
N GLU A 208 41.85 10.21 -8.76
CA GLU A 208 43.28 10.43 -9.08
C GLU A 208 44.22 11.06 -8.02
N ASN A 209 45.42 10.45 -8.00
CA ASN A 209 46.76 11.03 -7.77
C ASN A 209 47.04 11.74 -6.44
N THR A 210 47.93 11.15 -5.62
CA THR A 210 49.24 11.77 -5.28
C THR A 210 50.23 10.71 -4.73
N LYS A 211 51.31 10.54 -5.49
CA LYS A 211 52.72 10.25 -5.15
C LYS A 211 53.15 9.62 -3.81
N GLU A 212 54.10 8.69 -4.00
CA GLU A 212 55.39 8.59 -3.30
C GLU A 212 55.48 7.98 -1.88
N ASN A 213 56.09 6.80 -1.89
CA ASN A 213 57.38 6.50 -1.22
C ASN A 213 57.32 5.80 0.15
N LYS A 214 57.57 4.48 0.14
CA LYS A 214 58.81 3.83 0.64
C LYS A 214 58.60 2.31 0.58
N ASN A 215 59.31 1.51 -0.24
CA ASN A 215 60.75 1.17 -0.28
C ASN A 215 60.96 -0.24 0.33
N LYS A 216 61.44 -1.18 -0.52
CA LYS A 216 62.30 -2.36 -0.23
C LYS A 216 61.74 -3.45 0.69
N ASP A 217 61.90 -4.75 0.48
CA ASP A 217 62.78 -5.62 -0.32
C ASP A 217 61.87 -6.81 -0.77
N SER A 218 62.16 -7.77 -1.65
CA SER A 218 63.41 -8.49 -1.91
C SER A 218 63.18 -9.44 -3.11
N ILE A 219 64.24 -9.57 -3.93
CA ILE A 219 64.79 -10.81 -4.48
C ILE A 219 64.06 -11.51 -5.66
N LYS A 220 64.84 -11.56 -6.74
CA LYS A 220 64.74 -12.35 -7.96
C LYS A 220 64.72 -13.86 -7.66
N GLU A 221 63.95 -14.61 -8.44
CA GLU A 221 64.37 -15.93 -8.91
C GLU A 221 63.81 -16.19 -10.32
N ASN A 222 64.70 -16.13 -11.30
CA ASN A 222 64.54 -16.82 -12.58
C ASN A 222 65.10 -18.23 -12.37
N ASN A 223 64.36 -19.28 -12.74
CA ASN A 223 64.78 -20.18 -13.82
C ASN A 223 63.80 -21.35 -14.04
N ASN A 224 63.45 -21.50 -15.31
CA ASN A 224 63.31 -22.73 -16.10
C ASN A 224 62.37 -23.86 -15.66
N GLY A 225 61.45 -24.18 -16.57
CA GLY A 225 60.78 -25.47 -16.65
C GLY A 225 60.03 -25.63 -17.97
N THR A 226 60.76 -25.87 -19.06
CA THR A 226 60.21 -26.42 -20.30
C THR A 226 59.79 -27.87 -20.06
N LEU A 227 58.58 -28.24 -20.48
CA LEU A 227 58.20 -29.45 -21.24
C LEU A 227 56.71 -29.71 -21.05
N GLY A 228 56.03 -29.99 -22.17
CA GLY A 228 54.59 -30.24 -22.23
C GLY A 228 54.20 -31.66 -21.87
#